data_AF-A0A2U0H7G6-F1
#
_entry.id   AF-A0A2U0H7G6-F1
#
_cell.length_a   1.000
_cell.length_b   1.000
_cell.length_c   1.000
_cell.angle_alpha   90.00
_cell.angle_beta   90.00
_cell.angle_gamma   90.00
#
_symmetry.space_group_name_H-M   'P 1'
#
loop_
_entity.id
_entity.type
_entity.pdbx_description
1 polymer ?
#
loop_
_entity_poly.entity_id
_entity_poly.type
_entity_poly.pdbx_seq_one_letter_code
_entity_poly.pdbx_strand_id
1 'polypeptide(L)'
;MTAGRLAELTDVSPRVITLIERGHPGVSFGNVLNATVHAGVPLFDITGPRTLGRLSQQCQQAVTLIPSNVRNRKERAIDGDF
;
A
#
# COMPACT_ATOMS: atom_id res chain seq x y z
N MET A 1 -8.22 -9.79 -17.47
CA MET A 1 -7.08 -9.88 -16.53
C MET A 1 -6.96 -11.34 -16.08
N THR A 2 -5.78 -11.95 -16.09
CA THR A 2 -5.55 -13.31 -15.52
C THR A 2 -4.77 -13.20 -14.21
N ALA A 3 -4.86 -14.19 -13.32
CA ALA A 3 -4.12 -14.20 -12.05
C ALA A 3 -2.60 -14.13 -12.26
N GLY A 4 -2.07 -14.85 -13.26
CA GLY A 4 -0.64 -14.78 -13.62
C GLY A 4 -0.23 -13.40 -14.12
N ARG A 5 -1.06 -12.77 -14.97
CA ARG A 5 -0.78 -11.41 -15.44
C ARG A 5 -0.84 -10.38 -14.32
N LEU A 6 -1.77 -10.53 -13.38
CA LEU A 6 -1.87 -9.65 -12.23
C LEU A 6 -0.67 -9.82 -11.29
N ALA A 7 -0.23 -11.05 -11.08
CA ALA A 7 0.97 -11.38 -10.29
C ALA A 7 2.21 -10.67 -10.84
N GLU A 8 2.42 -10.71 -12.17
CA GLU A 8 3.49 -9.98 -12.86
C GLU A 8 3.42 -8.47 -12.63
N LEU A 9 2.22 -7.87 -12.72
CA LEU A 9 2.05 -6.42 -12.55
C LEU A 9 2.33 -5.96 -11.10
N THR A 10 2.05 -6.83 -10.13
CA THR A 10 2.17 -6.51 -8.70
C THR A 10 3.49 -6.99 -8.07
N ASP A 11 4.35 -7.65 -8.83
CA ASP A 11 5.61 -8.25 -8.37
C ASP A 11 5.44 -9.22 -7.19
N VAL A 12 4.47 -10.14 -7.31
CA VAL A 12 4.24 -11.22 -6.33
C VAL A 12 4.10 -12.56 -7.02
N SER A 13 4.21 -13.65 -6.27
CA SER A 13 3.94 -14.97 -6.83
C SER A 13 2.45 -15.16 -7.16
N PRO A 14 2.09 -15.96 -8.19
CA PRO A 14 0.68 -16.27 -8.51
C PRO A 14 -0.12 -16.81 -7.33
N ARG A 15 0.55 -17.51 -6.40
CA ARG A 15 -0.07 -18.00 -5.16
C ARG A 15 -0.60 -16.86 -4.28
N VAL A 16 0.07 -15.72 -4.23
CA VAL A 16 -0.41 -14.56 -3.46
C VAL A 16 -1.73 -14.06 -4.05
N ILE A 17 -1.83 -13.96 -5.38
CA ILE A 17 -3.08 -13.56 -6.04
C ILE A 17 -4.22 -14.54 -5.70
N THR A 18 -3.98 -15.85 -5.76
CA THR A 18 -4.99 -16.84 -5.36
C THR A 18 -5.40 -16.72 -3.89
N LEU A 19 -4.47 -16.38 -2.99
CA LEU A 19 -4.79 -16.16 -1.58
C LEU A 19 -5.63 -14.89 -1.37
N ILE A 20 -5.36 -13.83 -2.16
CA ILE A 20 -6.18 -12.62 -2.19
C ILE A 20 -7.60 -12.95 -2.66
N GLU A 21 -7.74 -13.69 -3.77
CA GLU A 21 -9.05 -14.13 -4.30
C GLU A 21 -9.86 -14.94 -3.28
N ARG A 22 -9.18 -15.71 -2.42
CA ARG A 22 -9.79 -16.49 -1.34
C ARG A 22 -10.07 -15.69 -0.07
N GLY A 23 -9.70 -14.41 -0.02
CA GLY A 23 -9.86 -13.58 1.17
C GLY A 23 -9.00 -14.04 2.35
N HIS A 24 -7.83 -14.64 2.10
CA HIS A 24 -7.00 -15.17 3.17
C HIS A 24 -6.44 -14.04 4.06
N PRO A 25 -6.70 -14.05 5.38
CA PRO A 25 -6.41 -12.92 6.26
C PRO A 25 -4.91 -12.68 6.50
N GLY A 26 -4.07 -13.69 6.23
CA GLY A 26 -2.62 -13.59 6.34
C GLY A 26 -1.92 -12.88 5.17
N VAL A 27 -2.64 -12.46 4.13
CA VAL A 27 -2.03 -11.70 3.04
C VAL A 27 -1.83 -10.26 3.49
N SER A 28 -0.65 -9.69 3.21
CA SER A 28 -0.39 -8.27 3.43
C SER A 28 -1.46 -7.42 2.74
N PHE A 29 -2.08 -6.51 3.50
CA PHE A 29 -3.08 -5.59 2.96
C PHE A 29 -2.51 -4.70 1.85
N GLY A 30 -1.22 -4.36 1.90
CA GLY A 30 -0.55 -3.63 0.83
C GLY A 30 -0.59 -4.37 -0.51
N ASN A 31 -0.43 -5.69 -0.50
CA ASN A 31 -0.53 -6.51 -1.72
C ASN A 31 -1.95 -6.52 -2.27
N VAL A 32 -2.95 -6.55 -1.37
CA VAL A 32 -4.38 -6.46 -1.76
C VAL A 32 -4.64 -5.14 -2.47
N LEU A 33 -4.21 -4.01 -1.88
CA LEU A 33 -4.41 -2.69 -2.48
C LEU A 33 -3.69 -2.56 -3.82
N ASN A 34 -2.44 -3.01 -3.90
CA ASN A 34 -1.67 -2.96 -5.14
C ASN A 34 -2.34 -3.76 -6.27
N ALA A 35 -2.77 -4.99 -5.97
CA ALA A 35 -3.54 -5.82 -6.90
C ALA A 35 -4.87 -5.16 -7.31
N THR A 36 -5.54 -4.48 -6.38
CA THR A 36 -6.81 -3.79 -6.62
C THR A 36 -6.65 -2.62 -7.62
N VAL A 37 -5.58 -1.82 -7.49
CA VAL A 37 -5.25 -0.74 -8.44
C VAL A 37 -5.02 -1.30 -9.84
N HIS A 38 -4.20 -2.34 -9.97
CA HIS A 38 -3.92 -2.96 -11.27
C HIS A 38 -5.13 -3.68 -11.87
N ALA A 39 -6.03 -4.21 -11.03
CA ALA A 39 -7.31 -4.78 -11.46
C ALA A 39 -8.33 -3.72 -11.94
N GLY A 40 -8.04 -2.43 -11.78
CA GLY A 40 -8.94 -1.34 -12.16
C GLY A 40 -10.11 -1.14 -11.20
N VAL A 41 -10.02 -1.69 -9.99
CA VAL A 41 -11.04 -1.51 -8.96
C VAL A 41 -10.77 -0.17 -8.26
N PRO A 42 -11.75 0.76 -8.25
CA PRO A 42 -11.57 2.05 -7.60
C PRO A 42 -11.50 1.87 -6.08
N LEU A 43 -10.33 2.13 -5.50
CA LEU A 43 -10.12 2.07 -4.05
C LEU A 43 -10.76 3.25 -3.30
N PHE A 44 -10.89 4.38 -3.98
CA PHE A 44 -11.40 5.61 -3.38
C PHE A 44 -12.45 6.21 -4.31
N ASP A 45 -13.59 6.60 -3.76
CA ASP A 45 -14.63 7.34 -4.46
C ASP A 45 -14.29 8.85 -4.49
N ILE A 46 -13.13 9.17 -5.07
CA ILE A 46 -12.71 10.56 -5.31
C ILE A 46 -12.90 10.82 -6.80
N THR A 47 -14.17 10.89 -7.20
CA THR A 47 -14.57 10.96 -8.60
C THR A 47 -14.59 12.39 -9.16
N GLY A 48 -14.43 13.42 -8.31
CA GLY A 48 -14.47 14.83 -8.71
C GLY A 48 -13.16 15.62 -8.52
N PRO A 49 -12.83 16.57 -9.42
CA PRO A 49 -11.65 17.44 -9.26
C PRO A 49 -11.71 18.30 -7.99
N ARG A 50 -12.91 18.66 -7.52
CA ARG A 50 -13.11 19.40 -6.27
C ARG A 50 -12.81 18.55 -5.02
N THR A 51 -13.21 17.29 -5.02
CA THR A 51 -12.93 16.36 -3.90
C THR A 51 -11.44 16.03 -3.82
N LEU A 52 -10.79 15.86 -4.97
CA LEU A 52 -9.34 15.63 -5.03
C LEU A 52 -8.55 16.84 -4.53
N GLY A 53 -8.93 18.06 -4.96
CA GLY A 53 -8.29 19.29 -4.51
C GLY A 53 -8.39 19.50 -3.00
N ARG A 54 -9.56 19.21 -2.39
CA ARG A 54 -9.72 19.27 -0.93
C ARG A 54 -8.84 18.27 -0.20
N LEU A 55 -8.80 17.01 -0.65
CA LEU A 55 -7.97 15.99 -0.02
C LEU A 55 -6.48 16.34 -0.14
N SER A 56 -6.04 16.80 -1.31
CA SER A 56 -4.66 17.25 -1.51
C SER A 56 -4.27 18.39 -0.56
N GLN A 57 -5.15 19.38 -0.36
CA GLN A 57 -4.91 20.46 0.60
C GLN A 57 -4.81 19.94 2.04
N GLN A 58 -5.69 19.01 2.45
CA GLN A 58 -5.65 18.40 3.78
C GLN A 58 -4.38 17.58 4.00
N CYS A 59 -3.95 16.79 3.00
CA CYS A 59 -2.68 16.07 3.05
C CYS A 59 -1.49 17.03 3.15
N GLN A 60 -1.48 18.11 2.38
CA GLN A 60 -0.40 19.10 2.44
C GLN A 60 -0.32 19.75 3.82
N GLN A 61 -1.46 20.10 4.42
CA GLN A 61 -1.52 20.62 5.79
C GLN A 61 -0.97 19.61 6.80
N ALA A 62 -1.34 18.32 6.67
CA ALA A 62 -0.83 17.27 7.54
C ALA A 62 0.68 17.03 7.37
N VAL A 63 1.19 17.06 6.13
CA VAL A 63 2.62 16.93 5.85
C VAL A 63 3.42 18.10 6.42
N THR A 64 2.88 19.32 6.41
CA THR A 64 3.51 20.48 7.05
C THR A 64 3.69 20.30 8.57
N LEU A 65 2.87 19.47 9.22
CA LEU A 65 3.03 19.15 10.64
C LEU A 65 4.12 18.10 10.90
N ILE A 66 4.61 17.42 9.86
CA ILE A 66 5.68 16.42 10.00
C ILE A 66 7.02 17.15 10.16
N PRO A 67 7.80 16.87 11.22
CA PRO A 67 9.12 17.46 11.39
C PRO A 67 10.03 17.13 10.20
N SER A 68 10.75 18.13 9.68
CA SER A 68 11.68 17.96 8.56
C SER A 68 12.84 16.99 8.85
N ASN A 69 13.14 16.77 10.14
CA ASN A 69 14.20 15.89 10.59
C ASN A 69 13.64 14.80 11.52
N VAL A 70 13.25 13.66 10.94
CA VAL A 70 13.04 12.44 11.72
C VAL A 70 14.39 11.75 11.91
N ARG A 71 14.90 11.76 13.15
CA ARG A 71 16.07 10.96 13.52
C ARG A 71 15.64 9.49 13.55
N ASN A 72 15.98 8.74 12.52
CA ASN A 72 15.83 7.28 12.54
C ASN A 72 16.71 6.74 13.67
N ARG A 73 16.07 6.21 14.72
CA ARG A 73 16.79 5.46 15.76
C ARG A 73 17.42 4.27 15.05
N LYS A 74 18.76 4.20 15.00
CA LYS A 74 19.44 2.97 14.57
C LYS A 74 18.93 1.86 15.48
N GLU A 75 18.28 0.85 14.92
CA GLU A 75 18.01 -0.39 15.64
C GLU A 75 19.36 -0.86 16.19
N ARG A 76 19.42 -0.97 17.52
CA ARG A 76 20.59 -1.52 18.19
C ARG A 76 20.61 -2.98 17.76
N ALA A 77 21.62 -3.39 16.99
CA ALA A 77 21.86 -4.80 16.74
C ALA A 77 21.85 -5.50 18.10
N ILE A 78 20.89 -6.40 18.28
CA ILE A 78 20.89 -7.28 19.44
C ILE A 78 22.10 -8.18 19.19
N ASP A 79 23.17 -7.96 19.94
CA ASP A 79 24.34 -8.82 19.93
C ASP A 79 23.86 -10.16 20.53
N GLY A 80 23.76 -11.17 19.66
CA GLY A 80 23.16 -12.46 19.95
C GLY A 80 24.09 -13.37 20.74
N ASP A 81 24.60 -12.90 21.87
CA ASP A 81 25.47 -13.66 22.78
C ASP A 81 24.66 -14.31 23.93
N PHE A 82 23.53 -14.95 23.58
CA PHE A 82 22.78 -15.85 24.47
C PHE A 82 22.47 -17.18 23.77
#